data_AF-A0A5K1G0I7-F1
#
_entry.id   AF-A0A5K1G0I7-F1
#
_cell.length_a   1.000
_cell.length_b   1.000
_cell.length_c   1.000
_cell.angle_alpha   90.00
_cell.angle_beta   90.00
_cell.angle_gamma   90.00
#
_symmetry.space_group_name_H-M   'P 1'
#
loop_
_entity.id
_entity.type
_entity.pdbx_description
1 polymer ?
#
loop_
_entity_poly.entity_id
_entity_poly.type
_entity_poly.pdbx_seq_one_letter_code
_entity_poly.pdbx_strand_id
1 'polypeptide(L)' 'LLTVNDDEFWDGVSPVEFGSLPVLQDAVTVVGYPIGGDTISVTSGVVSRMEILSYVHGATELLGLQ' A
#
# COMPACT_ATOMS: atom_id res chain seq x y z
N LEU A 1 11.78 -3.94 6.46
CA LEU A 1 12.12 -2.54 6.12
C LEU A 1 13.33 -2.55 5.20
N LEU A 2 13.37 -1.68 4.20
CA LEU A 2 14.48 -1.57 3.24
C LEU A 2 15.00 -0.13 3.25
N THR A 3 16.27 0.06 2.85
CA THR A 3 16.91 1.37 2.68
C THR A 3 17.84 1.34 1.46
N VAL A 4 18.14 2.51 0.89
CA VAL A 4 19.03 2.69 -0.26
C VAL A 4 20.15 3.64 0.15
N ASN A 5 21.40 3.27 -0.15
CA ASN A 5 22.61 4.01 0.27
C ASN A 5 22.93 5.23 -0.61
N ASP A 6 22.39 5.28 -1.82
CA ASP A 6 22.63 6.35 -2.78
C ASP A 6 21.75 7.56 -2.45
N ASP A 7 22.35 8.72 -2.18
CA ASP A 7 21.64 9.94 -1.84
C ASP A 7 20.85 10.50 -3.03
N GLU A 8 21.27 10.23 -4.27
CA GLU A 8 20.57 10.67 -5.49
C GLU A 8 19.17 10.04 -5.59
N PHE A 9 18.98 8.83 -5.05
CA PHE A 9 17.67 8.16 -5.00
C PHE A 9 16.63 8.95 -4.21
N TRP A 10 17.07 9.70 -3.19
CA TRP A 10 16.19 10.44 -2.28
C TRP A 10 15.99 11.90 -2.70
N ASP A 11 16.77 12.41 -3.65
CA ASP A 11 16.69 13.81 -4.07
C ASP A 11 15.35 14.12 -4.76
N GLY A 12 14.70 15.21 -4.33
CA GLY A 12 13.40 15.63 -4.84
C GLY A 12 12.20 14.72 -4.53
N VAL A 13 12.37 13.63 -3.77
CA VAL A 13 11.28 12.70 -3.41
C VAL A 13 10.63 13.11 -2.08
N SER A 14 9.31 13.27 -2.08
CA SER A 14 8.53 13.44 -0.85
C SER A 14 8.00 12.09 -0.36
N PRO A 15 8.28 11.68 0.90
CA PRO A 15 7.79 10.42 1.44
C PRO A 15 6.27 10.46 1.62
N VAL A 16 5.63 9.28 1.59
CA VAL A 16 4.20 9.15 1.85
C VAL A 16 3.89 9.32 3.33
N GLU A 17 2.74 9.93 3.62
CA GLU A 17 2.23 10.08 4.98
C GLU A 17 1.14 9.04 5.25
N PHE A 18 1.11 8.51 6.48
CA PHE A 18 0.04 7.61 6.90
C PHE A 18 -1.22 8.41 7.26
N GLY A 19 -2.33 8.04 6.62
CA GLY A 19 -3.65 8.56 6.95
C GLY A 19 -4.29 7.86 8.15
N SER A 20 -5.54 8.25 8.44
CA SER A 20 -6.39 7.55 9.42
C SER A 20 -6.87 6.20 8.90
N LEU A 21 -7.35 5.35 9.80
CA LEU A 21 -8.04 4.12 9.42
C LEU A 21 -9.31 4.47 8.59
N PRO A 22 -9.48 3.89 7.40
CA PRO A 22 -10.65 4.13 6.57
C PRO A 22 -11.87 3.36 7.10
N VAL A 23 -13.07 3.74 6.65
CA VAL A 23 -14.33 3.04 6.94
C VAL A 23 -14.90 2.35 5.70
N LEU A 24 -15.92 1.51 5.88
CA LEU A 24 -16.60 0.83 4.77
C LEU A 24 -17.13 1.86 3.75
N GLN A 25 -16.96 1.54 2.47
CA GLN A 25 -17.33 2.34 1.30
C GLN A 25 -16.46 3.58 1.05
N ASP A 26 -15.42 3.84 1.86
CA ASP A 26 -14.46 4.90 1.56
C ASP A 26 -13.73 4.61 0.25
N ALA A 27 -13.52 5.65 -0.56
CA ALA A 27 -12.77 5.55 -1.79
C ALA A 27 -11.29 5.28 -1.50
N VAL A 28 -10.70 4.31 -2.22
CA VAL A 28 -9.30 3.94 -2.10
C VAL A 28 -8.65 3.91 -3.48
N THR A 29 -7.35 4.21 -3.52
CA THR A 29 -6.54 4.12 -4.74
C THR A 29 -5.25 3.38 -4.41
N VAL A 30 -4.96 2.35 -5.20
CA VAL A 30 -3.74 1.54 -5.11
C VAL A 30 -2.84 1.91 -6.27
N VAL A 31 -1.58 2.24 -5.96
CA VAL A 31 -0.55 2.57 -6.94
C VAL A 31 0.54 1.51 -6.88
N GLY A 32 0.95 0.99 -8.04
CA GLY A 32 1.99 -0.04 -8.11
C GLY A 32 2.44 -0.33 -9.54
N TYR A 33 3.30 -1.33 -9.69
CA TYR A 33 3.82 -1.78 -10.99
C TYR A 33 3.26 -3.16 -11.33
N PRO A 34 2.62 -3.35 -12.50
CA PRO A 34 2.10 -4.65 -12.90
C PRO A 34 3.25 -5.60 -13.26
N ILE A 35 3.01 -6.90 -13.10
CA ILE A 35 3.99 -7.93 -13.48
C ILE A 35 4.27 -7.81 -14.98
N GLY A 36 5.55 -7.67 -15.33
CA GLY A 36 6.01 -7.60 -16.72
C GLY A 36 5.99 -6.20 -17.34
N GLY A 37 5.77 -5.14 -16.55
CA GLY A 37 5.88 -3.76 -17.03
C GLY A 37 6.55 -2.83 -16.02
N ASP A 38 7.24 -1.81 -16.56
CA ASP A 38 7.95 -0.79 -15.76
C ASP A 38 7.14 0.51 -15.63
N THR A 39 5.87 0.47 -16.04
CA THR A 39 4.97 1.63 -15.99
C THR A 39 4.15 1.60 -14.71
N ILE A 40 3.92 2.79 -14.15
CA ILE A 40 3.05 2.94 -12.98
C ILE A 40 1.60 2.66 -13.39
N SER A 41 0.94 1.82 -12.61
CA SER A 41 -0.49 1.54 -12.72
C SER A 41 -1.23 2.05 -11.49
N VAL A 42 -2.46 2.53 -11.70
CA VAL A 42 -3.34 3.09 -10.68
C VAL A 42 -4.68 2.37 -10.75
N THR A 43 -5.10 1.76 -9.64
CA THR A 43 -6.40 1.08 -9.51
C THR A 43 -7.22 1.78 -8.45
N SER A 44 -8.44 2.18 -8.79
CA SER A 44 -9.39 2.83 -7.87
C SER A 44 -10.50 1.87 -7.46
N GLY A 45 -10.96 1.99 -6.21
CA GLY A 45 -12.03 1.17 -5.65
C GLY A 45 -12.63 1.80 -4.39
N VAL A 46 -13.36 0.98 -3.64
CA VAL A 46 -13.88 1.34 -2.32
C VAL A 46 -13.52 0.26 -1.31
N VAL A 47 -13.40 0.61 -0.02
CA VAL A 47 -13.27 -0.39 1.05
C VAL A 47 -14.56 -1.21 1.10
N SER A 48 -14.51 -2.43 0.58
CA SER A 48 -15.66 -3.31 0.53
C SER A 48 -15.85 -4.04 1.86
N ARG A 49 -14.74 -4.39 2.53
CA ARG A 49 -14.75 -5.22 3.73
C ARG A 49 -13.62 -4.84 4.69
N MET A 50 -13.91 -4.86 5.98
CA MET A 50 -12.93 -4.78 7.06
C MET A 50 -12.94 -6.08 7.85
N GLU A 51 -11.83 -6.80 7.85
CA GLU A 51 -11.71 -8.08 8.55
C GLU A 51 -10.33 -8.26 9.18
N ILE A 52 -10.32 -9.02 10.28
CA ILE A 52 -9.08 -9.53 10.86
C ILE A 52 -8.67 -10.73 10.00
N LEU A 53 -7.54 -10.59 9.30
CA LEU A 53 -7.03 -11.63 8.43
C LEU A 53 -5.63 -12.04 8.89
N SER A 54 -5.38 -13.35 8.93
CA SER A 54 -4.05 -13.88 9.17
C SER A 54 -3.20 -13.69 7.92
N TYR A 55 -2.24 -12.77 7.94
CA TYR A 55 -1.33 -12.55 6.82
C TYR A 55 -0.22 -13.62 6.80
N VAL A 56 0.06 -14.20 5.64
CA VAL A 56 0.99 -15.34 5.52
C VAL A 56 2.45 -14.86 5.50
N HIS A 57 2.97 -14.48 6.67
CA HIS A 57 4.39 -14.68 7.05
C HIS A 57 4.66 -14.41 8.54
N GLY A 58 3.86 -14.95 9.46
CA GLY A 58 4.21 -14.82 10.89
C GLY A 58 3.18 -15.24 11.93
N ALA A 59 2.11 -15.97 11.58
CA ALA A 59 1.07 -16.38 12.55
C ALA A 59 0.54 -15.21 13.40
N THR A 60 0.48 -14.00 12.83
CA THR A 60 -0.04 -12.80 13.49
C THR A 60 -1.22 -12.27 12.68
N GLU A 61 -2.32 -12.00 13.38
CA GLU A 61 -3.52 -11.39 12.81
C GLU A 61 -3.27 -9.90 12.56
N LEU A 62 -3.40 -9.46 11.31
CA LEU A 62 -3.30 -8.06 10.92
C LEU A 62 -4.61 -7.61 10.30
N LEU A 63 -4.92 -6.31 10.41
CA LEU A 63 -6.10 -5.76 9.76
C LEU A 63 -5.92 -5.82 8.25
N GLY A 64 -6.79 -6.57 7.58
CA GLY A 64 -6.89 -6.60 6.12
C GLY A 64 -7.99 -5.67 5.65
N LEU A 65 -7.72 -4.90 4.60
CA LEU A 65 -8.68 -4.07 3.89
C LEU A 65 -8.76 -4.59 2.46
N GLN A 66 -9.98 -4.88 1.99
CA GLN A 66 -10.25 -5.36 0.63
C GLN A 66 -11.33 -4.53 -0.04
#